data_AF-A0A2K6UW32-F1
#
_entry.id   AF-A0A2K6UW32-F1
#
_cell.length_a   1.000
_cell.length_b   1.000
_cell.length_c   1.000
_cell.angle_alpha   90.00
_cell.angle_beta   90.00
_cell.angle_gamma   90.00
#
_symmetry.space_group_name_H-M   'P 1'
#
loop_
_entity.id
_entity.type
_entity.pdbx_description
1 polymer ?
#
loop_
_entity_poly.entity_id
_entity_poly.type
_entity_poly.pdbx_seq_one_letter_code
_entity_poly.pdbx_strand_id
1 'polypeptide(L)'
;MVRMNVLADALKSINNAEKRGKFIVRFLTVMMKHGYIGEFEIIDSHRAGKIVVNLTGRLNKCGAISPRCDVQLKDLEKWQNNLLPSCQFGFIVLITSAGIMDHE
;
A
#
# COMPACT_ATOMS: atom_id res chain seq x y z
N MET A 1 8.83 8.08 28.98
CA MET A 1 9.88 8.13 27.95
C MET A 1 10.27 9.59 27.74
N VAL A 2 11.53 9.95 28.00
CA VAL A 2 11.99 11.35 27.98
C VAL A 2 12.41 11.73 26.55
N ARG A 3 11.91 12.85 26.02
CA ARG A 3 12.29 13.36 24.69
C ARG A 3 13.72 13.90 24.76
N MET A 4 14.68 13.17 24.19
CA MET A 4 16.11 13.53 24.23
C MET A 4 16.50 14.53 23.14
N ASN A 5 15.84 14.52 21.97
CA ASN A 5 16.17 15.43 20.87
C ASN A 5 14.92 15.77 20.04
N VAL A 6 14.31 16.91 20.37
CA VAL A 6 13.06 17.38 19.76
C VAL A 6 13.21 17.63 18.25
N LEU A 7 14.40 18.04 17.80
CA LEU A 7 14.69 18.25 16.39
C LEU A 7 14.72 16.94 15.61
N ALA A 8 15.33 15.89 16.16
CA ALA A 8 15.38 14.57 15.53
C ALA A 8 13.98 13.95 15.40
N ASP A 9 13.13 14.11 16.42
CA ASP A 9 11.73 13.63 16.39
C ASP A 9 10.88 14.40 15.36
N ALA A 10 11.09 15.72 15.24
CA ALA A 10 10.43 16.56 14.25
C ALA A 10 10.83 16.18 12.82
N LEU A 11 12.14 16.04 12.55
CA LEU A 11 12.66 15.64 11.24
C LEU A 11 12.24 14.21 10.86
N LYS A 12 12.19 13.29 11.84
CA LYS A 12 11.66 11.94 11.64
C LYS A 12 10.18 11.96 11.29
N SER A 13 9.39 12.81 11.94
CA SER A 13 7.96 12.98 11.65
C SER A 13 7.74 13.58 10.26
N ILE A 14 8.55 14.56 9.85
CA ILE A 14 8.52 15.15 8.51
C ILE A 14 8.86 14.09 7.45
N ASN A 15 9.96 13.35 7.62
CA ASN A 15 10.34 12.27 6.71
C ASN A 15 9.27 11.15 6.63
N ASN A 16 8.63 10.84 7.75
CA ASN A 16 7.56 9.85 7.80
C ASN A 16 6.27 10.34 7.13
N ALA A 17 5.97 11.64 7.22
CA ALA A 17 4.83 12.26 6.53
C ALA A 17 5.03 12.24 5.01
N GLU A 18 6.23 12.61 4.55
CA GLU A 18 6.68 12.51 3.14
C GLU A 18 6.57 11.08 2.59
N LYS A 19 6.98 10.08 3.38
CA LYS A 19 6.93 8.67 2.98
C LYS A 19 5.51 8.10 2.99
N ARG A 20 4.59 8.61 3.83
CA ARG A 20 3.21 8.10 3.92
C ARG A 20 2.42 8.32 2.62
N GLY A 21 2.58 9.45 1.96
CA GLY A 21 1.94 9.71 0.66
C GLY A 21 2.40 8.75 -0.45
N LYS A 22 3.65 8.28 -0.36
CA LYS A 22 4.27 7.34 -1.32
C LYS A 22 3.69 5.93 -1.24
N PHE A 23 3.03 5.56 -0.13
CA PHE A 23 2.42 4.23 0.01
C PHE A 23 1.26 4.03 -0.97
N ILE A 24 0.35 5.01 -1.05
CA ILE A 24 -0.84 4.93 -1.91
C ILE A 24 -0.43 4.87 -3.38
N VAL A 25 0.52 5.72 -3.79
CA VAL A 25 1.04 5.75 -5.17
C VAL A 25 1.68 4.42 -5.55
N ARG A 26 2.50 3.84 -4.67
CA ARG A 26 3.13 2.53 -4.91
C ARG A 26 2.11 1.40 -4.94
N PHE A 27 1.09 1.43 -4.08
CA PHE A 27 -0.01 0.47 -4.11
C PHE A 27 -0.79 0.53 -5.44
N LEU A 28 -1.16 1.72 -5.90
CA LEU A 28 -1.81 1.92 -7.20
C LEU A 28 -0.93 1.44 -8.36
N THR A 29 0.39 1.63 -8.26
CA THR A 29 1.34 1.11 -9.26
C THR A 29 1.28 -0.42 -9.35
N VAL A 30 1.19 -1.13 -8.22
CA VAL A 30 1.01 -2.60 -8.21
C VAL A 30 -0.33 -2.98 -8.84
N MET A 31 -1.42 -2.30 -8.49
CA MET A 31 -2.74 -2.55 -9.09
C MET A 31 -2.76 -2.32 -10.61
N MET A 32 -2.04 -1.32 -11.09
CA MET A 32 -1.91 -1.00 -12.52
C MET A 32 -1.09 -2.08 -13.24
N LYS A 33 -0.01 -2.59 -12.63
CA LYS A 33 0.81 -3.68 -13.20
C LYS A 33 0.00 -4.97 -13.42
N HIS A 34 -0.89 -5.32 -12.48
CA HIS A 34 -1.79 -6.47 -12.65
C HIS A 34 -3.04 -6.15 -13.49
N GLY A 35 -3.20 -4.92 -13.97
CA GLY A 35 -4.28 -4.53 -14.88
C GLY A 35 -5.66 -4.39 -14.24
N TYR A 36 -5.75 -4.19 -12.92
CA TYR A 36 -7.02 -3.92 -12.23
C TYR A 36 -7.50 -2.48 -12.41
N ILE A 37 -6.56 -1.54 -12.53
CA ILE A 37 -6.82 -0.12 -12.79
C ILE A 37 -6.09 0.30 -14.05
N GLY A 38 -6.57 1.36 -14.69
CA GLY A 38 -5.89 2.03 -15.79
C GLY A 38 -4.86 3.03 -15.27
N GLU A 39 -4.61 4.05 -16.08
CA GLU A 39 -3.74 5.16 -15.72
C GLU A 39 -4.31 5.96 -14.53
N PHE A 40 -3.40 6.51 -13.73
CA PHE A 40 -3.75 7.41 -12.64
C PHE A 40 -2.86 8.65 -12.67
N GLU A 41 -3.43 9.78 -12.28
CA GLU A 41 -2.76 11.07 -12.23
C GLU A 41 -2.72 11.60 -10.80
N ILE A 42 -1.58 12.18 -10.43
CA ILE A 42 -1.41 12.84 -9.14
C ILE A 42 -1.52 14.34 -9.39
N ILE A 43 -2.61 14.94 -8.92
CA ILE A 43 -2.82 16.38 -8.96
C ILE A 43 -2.28 16.93 -7.64
N ASP A 44 -1.12 17.57 -7.70
CA ASP A 44 -0.52 18.19 -6.54
C ASP A 44 -1.26 19.51 -6.22
N SER A 45 -1.96 19.51 -5.08
CA SER A 45 -2.57 20.71 -4.54
C SER A 45 -1.85 21.08 -3.25
N HIS A 46 -1.60 22.37 -3.04
CA HIS A 46 -0.84 22.91 -1.90
C HIS A 46 -1.32 22.47 -0.50
N ARG A 47 -2.49 21.82 -0.37
CA ARG A 47 -3.02 21.29 0.90
C ARG A 47 -3.07 19.77 0.99
N ALA A 48 -3.47 19.09 -0.09
CA ALA A 48 -3.60 17.64 -0.13
C ALA A 48 -3.58 17.17 -1.58
N GLY A 49 -2.56 16.39 -1.97
CA GLY A 49 -2.52 15.78 -3.29
C GLY A 49 -3.80 14.97 -3.55
N LYS A 50 -4.44 15.20 -4.70
CA LYS A 50 -5.57 14.40 -5.18
C LYS A 50 -5.05 13.38 -6.17
N ILE A 51 -5.61 12.17 -6.14
CA ILE A 51 -5.28 11.13 -7.11
C ILE A 51 -6.54 10.84 -7.90
N VAL A 52 -6.48 11.01 -9.22
CA VAL A 52 -7.54 10.64 -10.16
C VAL A 52 -7.15 9.29 -10.75
N VAL A 53 -8.02 8.29 -10.62
CA VAL A 53 -7.77 6.92 -11.09
C VAL A 53 -8.81 6.55 -12.13
N ASN A 54 -8.35 6.10 -13.30
CA ASN A 54 -9.24 5.56 -14.33
C ASN A 54 -9.53 4.08 -14.05
N LEU A 55 -10.80 3.74 -13.85
CA LEU A 55 -11.25 2.37 -13.59
C LEU A 55 -11.63 1.67 -14.89
N THR A 56 -11.13 0.45 -15.09
CA THR A 56 -11.39 -0.38 -16.28
C THR A 56 -12.57 -1.34 -16.12
N GLY A 57 -13.21 -1.37 -14.94
CA GLY A 57 -14.31 -2.29 -14.61
C GLY A 57 -13.88 -3.70 -14.19
N ARG A 58 -12.57 -3.98 -14.07
CA ARG A 58 -12.04 -5.30 -13.66
C ARG A 58 -11.92 -5.51 -12.14
N LEU A 59 -12.12 -4.45 -11.36
CA LEU A 59 -11.98 -4.48 -9.91
C LEU A 59 -13.27 -4.99 -9.26
N ASN A 60 -13.20 -6.16 -8.61
CA ASN A 60 -14.32 -6.72 -7.86
C ASN A 60 -14.38 -6.14 -6.44
N LYS A 61 -13.27 -6.21 -5.71
CA LYS A 61 -13.15 -5.75 -4.33
C LYS A 61 -11.70 -5.33 -4.04
N CYS A 62 -11.54 -4.19 -3.40
CA CYS A 62 -10.26 -3.76 -2.80
C CYS A 62 -10.51 -3.37 -1.34
N GLY A 63 -9.61 -3.76 -0.44
CA GLY A 63 -9.75 -3.48 0.99
C GLY A 63 -8.41 -3.46 1.69
N ALA A 64 -8.36 -2.78 2.82
CA ALA A 64 -7.19 -2.74 3.69
C ALA A 64 -7.41 -3.62 4.92
N ILE A 65 -6.37 -4.34 5.34
CA ILE A 65 -6.38 -5.14 6.57
C ILE A 65 -5.89 -4.26 7.72
N SER A 66 -6.67 -4.21 8.79
CA SER A 66 -6.34 -3.45 10.01
C SER A 66 -6.61 -4.31 11.25
N PRO A 67 -5.67 -4.41 12.20
CA PRO A 67 -4.32 -3.82 12.20
C PRO A 67 -3.41 -4.45 11.14
N ARG A 68 -2.29 -3.78 10.80
CA ARG A 68 -1.26 -4.38 9.94
C ARG A 68 -0.56 -5.47 10.75
N CYS A 69 -0.78 -6.73 10.38
CA CYS A 69 -0.15 -7.87 11.01
C CYS A 69 1.18 -8.18 10.33
N ASP A 70 2.20 -8.53 11.12
CA ASP A 70 3.44 -9.08 10.60
C ASP A 70 3.19 -10.53 10.16
N VAL A 71 3.53 -10.84 8.91
CA VAL A 71 3.30 -12.15 8.28
C VAL A 71 4.64 -12.80 7.97
N GLN A 72 4.85 -14.03 8.46
CA GLN A 72 6.00 -14.85 8.06
C GLN A 72 5.67 -15.60 6.76
N LEU A 73 6.70 -15.95 5.98
CA LEU A 73 6.53 -16.71 4.72
C LEU A 73 5.74 -18.00 4.89
N LYS A 74 5.92 -18.70 6.02
CA LYS A 74 5.18 -19.93 6.36
C LYS A 74 3.68 -19.72 6.56
N ASP A 75 3.26 -18.51 6.95
CA ASP A 75 1.87 -18.19 7.25
C ASP A 75 1.15 -17.57 6.03
N LEU A 76 1.88 -17.30 4.95
CA LEU A 76 1.36 -16.61 3.77
C LEU A 76 0.23 -17.39 3.08
N GLU A 77 0.37 -18.71 2.98
CA GLU A 77 -0.64 -19.61 2.40
C GLU A 77 -1.96 -19.56 3.19
N LYS A 78 -1.88 -19.47 4.53
CA LYS A 78 -3.07 -19.30 5.38
C LYS A 78 -3.77 -17.97 5.09
N TRP A 79 -3.02 -16.90 4.86
CA TRP A 79 -3.59 -15.60 4.50
C TRP A 79 -4.19 -15.60 3.09
N GLN A 80 -3.54 -16.25 2.12
CA GLN A 80 -4.08 -16.45 0.77
C GLN A 80 -5.45 -17.13 0.82
N ASN A 81 -5.55 -18.27 1.50
CA ASN A 81 -6.78 -19.05 1.59
C ASN A 81 -7.93 -18.31 2.31
N ASN A 82 -7.59 -17.43 3.26
CA ASN A 82 -8.60 -16.67 4.01
C ASN A 82 -9.09 -15.41 3.29
N LEU A 83 -8.23 -14.80 2.47
CA LEU A 83 -8.50 -13.47 1.89
C LEU A 83 -8.88 -13.54 0.41
N LEU A 84 -8.26 -14.44 -0.34
CA LEU A 84 -8.46 -14.53 -1.78
C LEU A 84 -9.64 -15.45 -2.11
N PRO A 85 -10.45 -15.10 -3.11
CA PRO A 85 -11.59 -15.93 -3.51
C PRO A 85 -11.13 -17.24 -4.19
N SER A 86 -9.92 -17.28 -4.75
CA SER A 86 -9.33 -18.48 -5.33
C SER A 86 -7.81 -18.34 -5.43
N CYS A 87 -7.08 -19.45 -5.58
CA CYS A 87 -5.62 -19.43 -5.76
C CYS A 87 -5.16 -18.78 -7.07
N GLN A 88 -6.06 -18.64 -8.06
CA GLN A 88 -5.76 -18.08 -9.38
C GLN A 88 -6.20 -16.62 -9.52
N PHE A 89 -6.87 -16.04 -8.51
CA PHE A 89 -7.47 -14.73 -8.63
C PHE A 89 -7.33 -13.89 -7.36
N GLY A 90 -6.75 -12.70 -7.55
CA GLY A 90 -6.54 -11.70 -6.52
C GLY A 90 -5.12 -11.74 -5.98
N PHE A 91 -4.68 -10.61 -5.43
CA PHE A 91 -3.32 -10.45 -4.93
C PHE A 91 -3.36 -9.87 -3.52
N ILE A 92 -2.46 -10.35 -2.67
CA ILE A 92 -2.19 -9.75 -1.37
C ILE A 92 -0.98 -8.83 -1.55
N VAL A 93 -1.14 -7.57 -1.19
CA VAL A 93 -0.04 -6.59 -1.24
C VAL A 93 0.58 -6.46 0.15
N LEU A 94 1.88 -6.68 0.22
CA LEU A 94 2.68 -6.69 1.45
C LEU A 94 3.68 -5.54 1.44
N ILE A 95 4.03 -5.07 2.65
CA ILE A 95 5.12 -4.12 2.85
C ILE A 95 6.31 -4.93 3.34
N THR A 96 7.33 -5.05 2.51
CA THR A 96 8.60 -5.68 2.86
C THR A 96 9.70 -4.63 2.98
N SER A 97 10.87 -5.04 3.44
CA SER A 97 12.07 -4.17 3.47
C SER A 97 12.50 -3.74 2.06
N ALA A 98 12.21 -4.56 1.03
CA ALA A 98 12.51 -4.26 -0.37
C ALA A 98 11.49 -3.29 -1.01
N GLY A 99 10.30 -3.15 -0.42
CA GLY A 99 9.27 -2.23 -0.88
C GLY A 99 7.85 -2.77 -0.73
N ILE A 100 6.93 -2.17 -1.48
CA ILE A 100 5.57 -2.70 -1.59
C ILE A 100 5.58 -3.68 -2.75
N MET A 101 5.19 -4.91 -2.48
CA MET A 101 5.14 -5.98 -3.46
C MET A 101 3.91 -6.85 -3.23
N ASP A 102 3.47 -7.50 -4.28
CA ASP A 102 2.54 -8.60 -4.20
C ASP A 102 3.18 -9.83 -3.54
N HIS A 103 2.33 -10.76 -3.16
CA HIS A 103 2.70 -11.98 -2.47
C HIS A 103 3.19 -13.12 -3.39
N GLU A 104 3.18 -12.90 -4.70
CA GLU A 104 3.78 -13.81 -5.68
C GLU A 104 5.29 -13.55 -5.85
#